data_AF-A0A137Q4B4-F1
#
_entry.id   AF-A0A137Q4B4-F1
#
_cell.length_a   1.000
_cell.length_b   1.000
_cell.length_c   1.000
_cell.angle_alpha   90.00
_cell.angle_beta   90.00
_cell.angle_gamma   90.00
#
_symmetry.space_group_name_H-M   'P 1'
#
loop_
_entity.id
_entity.type
_entity.pdbx_description
1 polymer ?
#
loop_
_entity_poly.entity_id
_entity_poly.type
_entity_poly.pdbx_seq_one_letter_code
_entity_poly.pdbx_strand_id
1 'polypeptide(L)' 'MLNPYSGRTVTVTKNLGDSLKILDGILSRNKVKVQLRLTERHEKKGCKRRRLASERWRNQFANEVRKKVQLVMKMRDRGA' A
#
# COMPACT_ATOMS: atom_id res chain seq x y z
N MET A 1 -9.65 -19.32 -16.42
CA MET A 1 -10.33 -19.36 -15.11
C MET A 1 -9.55 -18.48 -14.13
N LEU A 2 -10.13 -17.37 -13.67
CA LEU A 2 -9.49 -16.51 -12.66
C LEU A 2 -9.66 -17.17 -11.29
N ASN A 3 -8.60 -17.77 -10.74
CA ASN A 3 -8.66 -18.40 -9.41
C ASN A 3 -8.27 -17.39 -8.29
N PRO A 4 -8.67 -17.63 -7.03
CA PRO A 4 -8.35 -16.74 -5.89
C PRO A 4 -6.84 -16.56 -5.62
N TYR A 5 -6.01 -17.45 -6.18
CA TYR A 5 -4.56 -17.48 -6.05
C TYR A 5 -3.83 -16.70 -7.15
N SER A 6 -4.56 -16.25 -8.17
CA SER A 6 -4.02 -15.49 -9.29
C SER A 6 -3.46 -14.17 -8.78
N GLY A 7 -2.19 -13.90 -9.11
CA GLY A 7 -1.46 -12.74 -8.60
C GLY A 7 -1.15 -12.79 -7.10
N ARG A 8 -1.26 -13.97 -6.45
CA ARG A 8 -0.91 -14.23 -5.03
C ARG A 8 -0.10 -15.52 -4.86
N THR A 9 0.59 -15.93 -5.92
CA THR A 9 1.40 -17.15 -5.97
C THR A 9 2.83 -16.78 -6.31
N VAL A 10 3.80 -17.41 -5.65
CA VAL A 10 5.23 -17.28 -5.93
C VAL A 10 5.82 -18.68 -5.96
N THR A 11 6.45 -19.05 -7.06
CA THR A 11 7.19 -20.32 -7.16
C THR A 11 8.47 -20.22 -6.33
N VAL A 12 8.72 -21.20 -5.49
CA VAL A 12 9.96 -21.29 -4.70
C VAL A 12 11.06 -21.84 -5.61
N THR A 13 12.10 -21.04 -5.88
CA THR A 13 13.17 -21.44 -6.81
C THR A 13 14.47 -21.82 -6.10
N LYS A 14 14.80 -21.19 -4.96
CA LYS A 14 16.05 -21.43 -4.22
C LYS A 14 15.84 -21.40 -2.72
N ASN A 15 15.42 -20.25 -2.18
CA ASN A 15 15.27 -20.03 -0.75
C ASN A 15 13.80 -19.71 -0.41
N LEU A 16 13.22 -20.49 0.48
CA LEU A 16 11.84 -20.31 0.93
C LEU A 16 11.61 -18.94 1.59
N GLY A 17 12.54 -18.48 2.42
CA GLY A 17 12.44 -17.20 3.12
C GLY A 17 12.34 -16.01 2.17
N ASP A 18 13.13 -16.01 1.09
CA ASP A 18 13.07 -14.94 0.09
C ASP A 18 11.78 -15.00 -0.74
N SER A 19 11.34 -16.21 -1.11
CA SER A 19 10.03 -16.40 -1.76
C SER A 19 8.87 -15.92 -0.89
N LEU A 20 8.94 -16.13 0.44
CA LEU A 20 7.94 -15.62 1.39
C LEU A 20 7.96 -14.08 1.49
N LYS A 21 9.14 -13.44 1.48
CA LYS A 21 9.23 -11.96 1.43
C LYS A 21 8.63 -11.39 0.15
N ILE A 22 8.88 -12.03 -0.99
CA ILE A 22 8.29 -11.63 -2.28
C ILE A 22 6.76 -11.75 -2.21
N LEU A 23 6.25 -12.88 -1.71
CA LEU A 23 4.82 -13.08 -1.54
C LEU A 23 4.21 -12.03 -0.60
N ASP A 24 4.87 -11.71 0.51
CA ASP A 24 4.42 -10.67 1.44
C ASP A 24 4.33 -9.28 0.79
N GLY A 25 5.32 -8.94 -0.04
CA GLY A 25 5.30 -7.72 -0.85
C GLY A 25 4.14 -7.69 -1.85
N ILE A 26 3.84 -8.81 -2.50
CA ILE A 26 2.69 -8.95 -3.42
C ILE A 26 1.37 -8.74 -2.66
N LEU A 27 1.18 -9.42 -1.53
CA LEU A 27 -0.03 -9.30 -0.70
C LEU A 27 -0.22 -7.89 -0.16
N SER A 28 0.88 -7.22 0.18
CA SER A 28 0.90 -5.82 0.66
C SER A 28 0.50 -4.84 -0.44
N ARG A 29 1.08 -4.95 -1.64
CA ARG A 29 0.70 -4.12 -2.81
C ARG A 29 -0.77 -4.28 -3.18
N ASN A 30 -1.27 -5.52 -3.14
CA ASN A 30 -2.67 -5.85 -3.40
C ASN A 30 -3.61 -5.58 -2.21
N LYS A 31 -3.08 -5.05 -1.09
CA LYS A 31 -3.83 -4.69 0.13
C LYS A 31 -4.66 -5.85 0.72
N VAL A 32 -4.27 -7.10 0.48
CA VAL A 32 -5.05 -8.30 0.84
C VAL A 32 -5.28 -8.37 2.35
N LYS A 33 -4.21 -8.20 3.14
CA LYS A 33 -4.27 -8.24 4.61
C LYS A 33 -5.13 -7.11 5.20
N VAL A 34 -5.06 -5.92 4.61
CA VAL A 34 -5.85 -4.76 5.04
C VAL A 34 -7.33 -4.99 4.74
N GLN A 35 -7.63 -5.48 3.54
CA GLN A 35 -9.00 -5.79 3.16
C GLN A 35 -9.59 -6.86 4.06
N LEU A 36 -8.84 -7.93 4.34
CA LEU A 36 -9.25 -9.00 5.24
C LEU A 36 -9.73 -8.42 6.59
N ARG A 37 -8.89 -7.60 7.24
CA ARG A 37 -9.23 -6.93 8.50
C ARG A 37 -10.44 -6.01 8.40
N LEU A 38 -10.57 -5.24 7.32
CA LEU A 38 -11.71 -4.35 7.10
C LEU A 38 -13.02 -5.12 6.86
N THR A 39 -12.94 -6.36 6.36
CA THR A 39 -14.11 -7.20 6.09
C THR A 39 -14.49 -8.10 7.26
N GLU A 40 -13.66 -8.24 8.29
CA GLU A 40 -13.96 -9.03 9.50
C GLU A 40 -15.26 -8.58 10.18
N ARG A 41 -15.61 -7.30 10.08
CA ARG A 41 -16.86 -6.74 10.62
C ARG A 41 -17.53 -5.82 9.60
N HIS A 42 -18.85 -5.74 9.68
CA HIS A 42 -19.61 -4.82 8.85
C HIS A 42 -19.29 -3.35 9.17
N GLU A 43 -18.77 -2.63 8.18
CA GLU A 43 -18.61 -1.17 8.24
C GLU A 43 -19.84 -0.47 7.65
N LYS A 44 -20.56 0.32 8.48
CA LYS A 44 -21.70 1.13 8.04
C LYS A 44 -21.30 2.04 6.86
N LYS A 45 -22.16 2.17 5.85
CA LYS A 45 -21.91 2.97 4.62
C LYS A 45 -21.39 4.39 4.91
N GLY A 46 -21.97 5.09 5.89
CA GLY A 46 -21.54 6.44 6.28
C GLY A 46 -20.14 6.48 6.91
N CYS A 47 -19.79 5.50 7.74
CA CYS A 47 -18.46 5.35 8.31
C CYS A 47 -17.42 5.06 7.22
N LYS A 48 -17.75 4.14 6.30
CA LYS A 48 -16.91 3.81 5.14
C LYS A 48 -16.60 5.03 4.28
N ARG A 49 -17.60 5.86 3.99
CA ARG A 49 -17.40 7.11 3.22
C ARG A 49 -16.46 8.08 3.92
N ARG A 50 -16.66 8.31 5.23
CA ARG A 50 -15.81 9.20 6.04
C ARG A 50 -14.36 8.69 6.10
N ARG A 51 -14.17 7.38 6.33
CA ARG A 51 -12.86 6.75 6.34
C ARG A 51 -12.15 6.91 4.99
N LEU A 52 -12.80 6.57 3.88
CA LEU A 52 -12.21 6.67 2.55
C LEU A 52 -11.87 8.13 2.17
N ALA A 53 -12.69 9.11 2.58
CA ALA A 53 -12.39 10.52 2.38
C ALA A 53 -11.15 10.96 3.18
N SER A 54 -11.06 10.57 4.46
CA SER A 54 -9.90 10.84 5.31
C SER A 54 -8.63 10.17 4.81
N GLU A 55 -8.69 8.90 4.39
CA GLU A 55 -7.56 8.17 3.80
C GLU A 55 -7.06 8.85 2.52
N ARG A 56 -7.96 9.25 1.61
CA ARG A 56 -7.59 9.98 0.39
C ARG A 56 -6.87 11.29 0.72
N TRP A 57 -7.42 12.07 1.65
CA TRP A 57 -6.82 13.33 2.06
C TRP A 57 -5.42 13.15 2.66
N ARG A 58 -5.25 12.20 3.59
CA ARG A 58 -3.94 11.91 4.20
C ARG A 58 -2.91 11.47 3.17
N ASN A 59 -3.31 10.65 2.20
CA ASN A 59 -2.42 10.22 1.11
C ASN A 59 -2.00 11.40 0.22
N GLN A 60 -2.94 12.26 -0.15
CA GLN A 60 -2.66 13.45 -0.95
C GLN A 60 -1.76 14.41 -0.19
N PHE A 61 -2.08 14.70 1.07
CA PHE A 61 -1.27 15.56 1.93
C PHE A 61 0.17 15.04 2.06
N ALA A 62 0.34 13.75 2.36
CA ALA A 62 1.67 13.14 2.45
C ALA A 62 2.45 13.21 1.13
N ASN A 63 1.77 13.11 -0.02
CA ASN A 63 2.39 13.27 -1.33
C ASN A 63 2.86 14.71 -1.58
N GLU A 64 2.03 15.70 -1.25
CA GLU A 64 2.40 17.10 -1.41
C GLU A 64 3.54 17.51 -0.48
N VAL A 65 3.51 17.05 0.79
CA VAL A 65 4.63 17.22 1.72
C VAL A 65 5.91 16.61 1.15
N ARG A 66 5.87 15.37 0.65
CA ARG A 66 7.03 14.70 0.04
C ARG A 66 7.60 15.51 -1.12
N LYS A 67 6.76 16.00 -2.03
CA LYS A 67 7.20 16.82 -3.18
C LYS A 67 7.90 18.09 -2.74
N LYS A 68 7.36 18.78 -1.72
CA LYS A 68 7.96 20.01 -1.18
C LYS A 68 9.32 19.74 -0.52
N VAL A 69 9.43 18.68 0.29
CA VAL A 69 10.71 18.26 0.89
C VAL A 69 11.74 17.94 -0.20
N GLN A 70 11.37 17.19 -1.23
CA GLN A 70 12.26 16.87 -2.35
C GLN A 70 12.72 18.13 -3.10
N LEU A 71 11.85 19.14 -3.24
CA LEU A 71 12.23 20.41 -3.85
C LEU A 71 13.27 21.16 -3.01
N VAL A 72 13.05 21.25 -1.69
CA VAL A 72 13.99 21.90 -0.77
C VAL A 72 15.34 21.19 -0.77
N MET A 73 15.36 19.85 -0.74
CA MET A 73 16.59 19.07 -0.85
C MET A 73 17.33 19.37 -2.15
N LYS A 74 16.62 19.42 -3.29
CA LYS A 74 17.23 19.77 -4.58
C LYS A 74 17.78 21.19 -4.62
N MET A 75 17.15 22.16 -3.95
CA MET A 75 17.66 23.54 -3.86
C MET A 75 18.95 23.58 -3.03
N ARG A 76 18.96 22.92 -1.87
CA ARG A 76 20.15 22.77 -1.02
C ARG A 76 21.30 22.11 -1.77
N ASP A 77 21.04 21.01 -2.46
CA ASP A 77 22.09 20.27 -3.18
C ASP A 77 22.68 21.07 -4.37
N ARG A 78 22.00 22.14 -4.83
CA ARG A 78 22.47 23.06 -5.87
C ARG A 78 23.29 24.24 -5.35
N GLY A 79 23.55 24.33 -4.06
CA GLY A 79 24.45 25.34 -3.49
C GLY A 79 23.79 26.64 -3.07
N ALA A 80 22.53 26.59 -2.61
CA ALA A 80 22.07 27.55 -1.61
C ALA A 80 22.73 27.26 -0.25
#